data_AF-A0A2J8R0M5-F1
#
_entry.id   AF-A0A2J8R0M5-F1
#
_cell.length_a   1.000
_cell.length_b   1.000
_cell.length_c   1.000
_cell.angle_alpha   90.00
_cell.angle_beta   90.00
_cell.angle_gamma   90.00
#
_symmetry.space_group_name_H-M   'P 1'
#
loop_
_entity.id
_entity.type
_entity.pdbx_description
1 polymer ?
#
loop_
_entity_poly.entity_id
_entity_poly.type
_entity_poly.pdbx_seq_one_letter_code
_entity_poly.pdbx_strand_id
1 'polypeptide(L)'
;MFCVTPPELETKMNITKGGLVLFSANSNSSCMELSKKIAERLGVEMGKVQVYQEPNRETRVQIQESVRGKDVFIIQTVSKDVNTTIMELLIMVYACKTSCAKSIIGVIPYFPYSKQCKMRKRGSIVSKLLASMMCKAGLTHLITMDLHQKEIQGFFNIPVDNLRASPFLLQYIQEEIPDYRNAVIVAKSPASAK
;
A
#
# COMPACT_ATOMS: atom_id res chain seq x y z
N MET A 1 38.15 -36.65 6.27
CA MET A 1 36.73 -36.30 6.05
C MET A 1 36.42 -35.15 6.99
N PHE A 2 36.61 -33.91 6.54
CA PHE A 2 36.30 -32.72 7.33
C PHE A 2 35.31 -31.89 6.51
N CYS A 3 34.02 -32.03 6.83
CA CYS A 3 32.98 -31.13 6.33
C CYS A 3 33.17 -29.79 7.01
N VAL A 4 33.71 -28.81 6.28
CA VAL A 4 33.65 -27.41 6.68
C VAL A 4 32.24 -26.94 6.33
N THR A 5 31.40 -26.74 7.35
CA THR A 5 30.11 -26.08 7.21
C THR A 5 30.32 -24.69 6.61
N PRO A 6 29.54 -24.28 5.59
CA PRO A 6 29.63 -22.92 5.06
C PRO A 6 29.29 -21.92 6.17
N PRO A 7 29.94 -20.75 6.20
CA PRO A 7 29.72 -19.77 7.26
C PRO A 7 28.26 -19.31 7.22
N GLU A 8 27.60 -19.38 8.37
CA GLU A 8 26.30 -18.75 8.58
C GLU A 8 26.43 -17.28 8.19
N LEU A 9 25.70 -16.88 7.15
CA LEU A 9 25.58 -15.49 6.77
C LEU A 9 24.80 -14.81 7.90
N GLU A 10 25.52 -14.31 8.90
CA GLU A 10 24.98 -13.36 9.87
C GLU A 10 24.50 -12.14 9.07
N THR A 11 23.21 -12.16 8.70
CA THR A 11 22.52 -11.01 8.15
C THR A 11 22.52 -9.97 9.25
N LYS A 12 23.51 -9.06 9.21
CA LYS A 12 23.49 -7.82 10.00
C LYS A 12 22.29 -6.99 9.54
N MET A 13 21.09 -7.38 9.96
CA MET A 13 19.89 -6.58 9.88
C MET A 13 20.00 -5.55 10.99
N ASN A 14 20.71 -4.45 10.73
CA ASN A 14 20.55 -3.28 11.57
C ASN A 14 21.00 -1.98 10.89
N ILE A 15 20.17 -0.97 11.13
CA ILE A 15 20.36 0.46 10.89
C ILE A 15 19.95 0.93 9.50
N THR A 16 18.64 1.17 9.31
CA THR A 16 18.23 2.27 8.45
C THR A 16 18.79 3.57 9.04
N LYS A 17 19.90 4.03 8.46
CA LYS A 17 20.57 5.32 8.72
C LYS A 17 19.67 6.57 8.50
N GLY A 18 18.36 6.42 8.37
CA GLY A 18 17.45 7.46 7.88
C GLY A 18 16.08 7.54 8.57
N GLY A 19 15.91 7.00 9.78
CA GLY A 19 14.67 7.19 10.55
C GLY A 19 13.41 6.69 9.85
N LEU A 20 13.53 5.73 8.93
CA LEU A 20 12.42 5.14 8.18
C LEU A 20 11.79 3.98 8.96
N VAL A 21 10.46 3.93 9.01
CA VAL A 21 9.69 2.84 9.63
C VAL A 21 8.66 2.32 8.64
N LEU A 22 8.56 1.00 8.50
CA LEU A 22 7.64 0.35 7.59
C LEU A 22 6.60 -0.47 8.36
N PHE A 23 5.32 -0.14 8.26
CA PHE A 23 4.23 -0.90 8.86
C PHE A 23 3.37 -1.58 7.80
N SER A 24 2.74 -2.69 8.18
CA SER A 24 1.63 -3.29 7.44
C SER A 24 0.36 -3.01 8.22
N ALA A 25 -0.64 -2.40 7.58
CA ALA A 25 -1.91 -2.09 8.23
C ALA A 25 -2.90 -3.26 8.26
N ASN A 26 -2.58 -4.37 7.60
CA ASN A 26 -3.46 -5.52 7.51
C ASN A 26 -3.56 -6.31 8.83
N SER A 27 -4.79 -6.59 9.28
CA SER A 27 -5.05 -7.58 10.35
C SER A 27 -4.77 -9.02 9.92
N ASN A 28 -4.95 -9.33 8.62
CA ASN A 28 -4.80 -10.68 8.08
C ASN A 28 -3.38 -10.96 7.61
N SER A 29 -2.77 -12.02 8.14
CA SER A 29 -1.40 -12.43 7.82
C SER A 29 -1.18 -12.79 6.35
N SER A 30 -2.20 -13.30 5.67
CA SER A 30 -2.16 -13.60 4.23
C SER A 30 -1.99 -12.36 3.34
N CYS A 31 -2.36 -11.19 3.85
CA CYS A 31 -2.25 -9.91 3.15
C CYS A 31 -0.91 -9.20 3.39
N MET A 32 -0.03 -9.77 4.23
CA MET A 32 1.28 -9.19 4.57
C MET A 32 2.41 -9.59 3.62
N GLU A 33 2.18 -10.51 2.68
CA GLU A 33 3.24 -11.04 1.80
C GLU A 33 3.93 -9.92 1.00
N LEU A 34 3.14 -8.99 0.44
CA LEU A 34 3.69 -7.86 -0.31
C LEU A 34 4.52 -6.95 0.59
N SER A 35 4.05 -6.68 1.81
CA SER A 35 4.77 -5.84 2.78
C SER A 35 6.13 -6.44 3.14
N LYS A 36 6.18 -7.76 3.36
CA LYS A 36 7.42 -8.49 3.64
C LYS A 36 8.39 -8.43 2.45
N LYS A 37 7.92 -8.65 1.23
CA LYS A 37 8.77 -8.56 0.01
C LYS A 37 9.33 -7.15 -0.20
N ILE A 38 8.55 -6.11 0.11
CA ILE A 38 9.02 -4.72 0.05
C ILE A 38 10.09 -4.49 1.13
N ALA A 39 9.85 -4.95 2.36
CA ALA A 39 10.80 -4.82 3.47
C ALA A 39 12.14 -5.51 3.16
N GLU A 40 12.09 -6.74 2.64
CA GLU A 40 13.25 -7.53 2.23
C GLU A 40 14.05 -6.82 1.14
N ARG A 41 13.38 -6.30 0.09
CA ARG A 41 14.05 -5.55 -0.99
C ARG A 41 14.67 -4.24 -0.52
N LEU A 42 14.12 -3.62 0.51
CA LEU A 42 14.67 -2.40 1.12
C LEU A 42 15.75 -2.70 2.16
N GLY A 43 15.93 -3.97 2.57
CA GLY A 43 16.83 -4.35 3.66
C GLY A 43 16.40 -3.80 5.01
N VAL A 44 15.09 -3.66 5.24
CA VAL A 44 14.52 -3.09 6.48
C VAL A 44 13.63 -4.10 7.18
N GLU A 45 13.61 -4.06 8.50
CA GLU A 45 12.66 -4.86 9.28
C GLU A 45 11.28 -4.19 9.30
N MET A 46 10.24 -5.02 9.32
CA MET A 46 8.87 -4.54 9.52
C MET A 46 8.71 -4.03 10.95
N GLY A 47 8.06 -2.89 11.07
CA GLY A 47 7.75 -2.29 12.34
C GLY A 47 6.77 -3.11 13.18
N LYS A 48 6.91 -3.01 14.50
CA LYS A 48 6.09 -3.75 15.47
C LYS A 48 4.75 -3.05 15.66
N VAL A 49 3.71 -3.64 15.10
CA VAL A 49 2.34 -3.15 15.20
C VAL A 49 1.37 -4.31 15.40
N GLN A 50 0.38 -4.11 16.26
CA GLN A 50 -0.75 -5.02 16.42
C GLN A 50 -1.99 -4.40 15.80
N VAL A 51 -2.58 -5.09 14.84
CA VAL A 51 -3.86 -4.74 14.22
C VAL A 51 -4.79 -5.92 14.41
N TYR A 52 -5.91 -5.69 15.08
CA TYR A 52 -6.88 -6.75 15.34
C TYR A 52 -8.31 -6.20 15.40
N GLN A 53 -9.27 -7.09 15.26
CA GLN A 53 -10.68 -6.79 15.47
C GLN A 53 -11.11 -7.25 16.86
N GLU A 54 -11.75 -6.35 17.59
CA GLU A 54 -12.41 -6.66 18.84
C GLU A 54 -13.65 -7.54 18.57
N PRO A 55 -14.20 -8.25 19.58
CA PRO A 55 -15.38 -9.12 19.39
C PRO A 55 -16.63 -8.41 18.83
N ASN A 56 -16.73 -7.10 19.03
CA ASN A 56 -17.78 -6.23 18.47
C ASN A 56 -17.48 -5.77 17.02
N ARG A 57 -16.42 -6.27 16.40
CA ARG A 57 -15.90 -5.92 15.06
C ARG A 57 -15.29 -4.53 14.92
N GLU A 58 -15.05 -3.83 16.03
CA GLU A 58 -14.28 -2.60 16.00
C GLU A 58 -12.81 -2.90 15.70
N THR A 59 -12.19 -2.04 14.90
CA THR A 59 -10.78 -2.19 14.55
C THR A 59 -9.92 -1.46 15.58
N ARG A 60 -8.90 -2.15 16.09
CA ARG A 60 -7.92 -1.57 17.01
C ARG A 60 -6.51 -1.71 16.46
N VAL A 61 -5.74 -0.63 16.59
CA VAL A 61 -4.35 -0.56 16.15
C VAL A 61 -3.50 -0.10 17.32
N GLN A 62 -2.43 -0.84 17.62
CA GLN A 62 -1.45 -0.50 18.64
C GLN A 62 -0.05 -0.55 18.06
N ILE A 63 0.59 0.63 17.97
CA ILE A 63 1.99 0.77 17.57
C ILE A 63 2.85 0.43 18.79
N GLN A 64 3.80 -0.51 18.64
CA GLN A 64 4.62 -1.02 19.75
C GLN A 64 6.04 -0.43 19.77
N GLU A 65 6.32 0.51 18.89
CA GLU A 65 7.61 1.18 18.80
C GLU A 65 7.46 2.69 18.60
N SER A 66 8.52 3.44 18.89
CA SER A 66 8.49 4.90 18.72
C SER A 66 8.63 5.29 17.24
N VAL A 67 7.65 6.06 16.76
CA VAL A 67 7.60 6.65 15.40
C VAL A 67 7.84 8.16 15.40
N ARG A 68 8.20 8.74 16.56
CA ARG A 68 8.37 10.19 16.72
C ARG A 68 9.50 10.72 15.82
N GLY A 69 9.19 11.73 15.02
CA GLY A 69 10.15 12.37 14.12
C GLY A 69 10.63 11.50 12.95
N LYS A 70 10.05 10.30 12.79
CA LYS A 70 10.39 9.33 11.76
C LYS A 70 9.51 9.47 10.53
N ASP A 71 10.02 9.01 9.40
CA ASP A 71 9.28 8.93 8.14
C ASP A 71 8.64 7.54 8.07
N VAL A 72 7.30 7.49 8.19
CA VAL A 72 6.53 6.25 8.35
C VAL A 72 5.87 5.88 7.04
N PHE A 73 6.10 4.65 6.59
CA PHE A 73 5.45 4.05 5.42
C PHE A 73 4.44 3.01 5.90
N ILE A 74 3.17 3.19 5.54
CA ILE A 74 2.10 2.26 5.88
C ILE A 74 1.66 1.55 4.60
N ILE A 75 1.99 0.27 4.50
CA ILE A 75 1.53 -0.58 3.40
C ILE A 75 0.16 -1.13 3.75
N GLN A 76 -0.82 -0.89 2.88
CA GLN A 76 -2.14 -1.47 3.00
C GLN A 76 -2.55 -2.17 1.71
N THR A 77 -2.75 -3.48 1.80
CA THR A 77 -3.38 -4.26 0.74
C THR A 77 -4.87 -4.44 1.05
N VAL A 78 -5.71 -4.53 0.02
CA VAL A 78 -7.16 -4.64 0.21
C VAL A 78 -7.57 -6.10 0.36
N SER A 79 -8.16 -6.43 1.50
CA SER A 79 -8.70 -7.77 1.79
C SER A 79 -10.15 -7.92 1.28
N LYS A 80 -10.80 -9.06 1.56
CA LYS A 80 -12.22 -9.28 1.22
C LYS A 80 -13.14 -8.21 1.83
N ASP A 81 -12.81 -7.68 3.02
CA ASP A 81 -13.54 -6.58 3.64
C ASP A 81 -12.83 -5.24 3.38
N VAL A 82 -13.31 -4.54 2.36
CA VAL A 82 -12.78 -3.25 1.94
C VAL A 82 -12.98 -2.18 3.03
N ASN A 83 -14.09 -2.23 3.77
CA ASN A 83 -14.41 -1.20 4.75
C ASN A 83 -13.56 -1.35 6.01
N THR A 84 -13.37 -2.57 6.50
CA THR A 84 -12.41 -2.86 7.56
C THR A 84 -11.01 -2.41 7.15
N THR A 85 -10.56 -2.76 5.94
CA THR A 85 -9.23 -2.38 5.45
C THR A 85 -9.04 -0.84 5.46
N ILE A 86 -10.07 -0.09 5.09
CA ILE A 86 -10.04 1.37 5.14
C ILE A 86 -9.94 1.86 6.58
N MET A 87 -10.72 1.30 7.50
CA MET A 87 -10.68 1.68 8.91
C MET A 87 -9.32 1.37 9.56
N GLU A 88 -8.76 0.18 9.30
CA GLU A 88 -7.41 -0.20 9.74
C GLU A 88 -6.37 0.84 9.31
N LEU A 89 -6.40 1.23 8.04
CA LEU A 89 -5.49 2.23 7.50
C LEU A 89 -5.70 3.60 8.14
N LEU A 90 -6.94 4.08 8.23
CA LEU A 90 -7.25 5.40 8.81
C LEU A 90 -6.83 5.47 10.27
N ILE A 91 -7.10 4.43 11.05
CA ILE A 91 -6.73 4.36 12.47
C ILE A 91 -5.20 4.28 12.60
N MET A 92 -4.51 3.51 11.76
CA MET A 92 -3.04 3.43 11.79
C MET A 92 -2.38 4.76 11.42
N VAL A 93 -2.87 5.43 10.38
CA VAL A 93 -2.40 6.78 9.99
C VAL A 93 -2.62 7.75 11.14
N TYR A 94 -3.81 7.75 11.75
CA TYR A 94 -4.12 8.63 12.86
C TYR A 94 -3.25 8.34 14.09
N ALA A 95 -3.01 7.06 14.41
CA ALA A 95 -2.11 6.65 15.50
C ALA A 95 -0.66 7.08 15.27
N CYS A 96 -0.16 7.03 14.04
CA CYS A 96 1.16 7.54 13.68
C CYS A 96 1.23 9.07 13.83
N LYS A 97 0.16 9.77 13.43
CA LYS A 97 0.06 11.23 13.54
C LYS A 97 0.05 11.69 14.99
N THR A 98 -0.76 11.07 15.85
CA THR A 98 -0.80 11.38 17.29
C THR A 98 0.51 11.02 18.00
N SER A 99 1.26 10.06 17.46
CA SER A 99 2.60 9.69 17.92
C SER A 99 3.73 10.59 17.36
N CYS A 100 3.40 11.74 16.76
CA CYS A 100 4.34 12.74 16.23
C CYS A 100 5.26 12.21 15.13
N ALA A 101 4.77 11.34 14.25
CA ALA A 101 5.49 10.99 13.02
C ALA A 101 5.77 12.25 12.17
N LYS A 102 6.95 12.33 11.55
CA LYS A 102 7.34 13.48 10.71
C LYS A 102 6.58 13.49 9.39
N SER A 103 6.55 12.34 8.72
CA SER A 103 5.74 12.11 7.53
C SER A 103 5.08 10.74 7.60
N ILE A 104 3.88 10.64 7.04
CA ILE A 104 3.10 9.41 6.95
C ILE A 104 2.77 9.17 5.48
N ILE A 105 3.42 8.18 4.88
CA ILE A 105 3.29 7.80 3.49
C ILE A 105 2.41 6.55 3.42
N GLY A 106 1.29 6.63 2.73
CA GLY A 106 0.42 5.48 2.48
C GLY A 106 0.85 4.77 1.21
N VAL A 107 1.22 3.50 1.30
CA VAL A 107 1.47 2.65 0.14
C VAL A 107 0.23 1.78 -0.05
N ILE A 108 -0.61 2.15 -1.02
CA ILE A 108 -1.89 1.51 -1.30
C ILE A 108 -1.87 1.00 -2.75
N PRO A 109 -1.35 -0.21 -3.00
CA PRO A 109 -1.18 -0.72 -4.36
C PRO A 109 -2.48 -0.74 -5.16
N TYR A 110 -3.58 -1.17 -4.53
CA TYR A 110 -4.92 -1.11 -5.11
C TYR A 110 -5.78 -0.11 -4.34
N PHE A 111 -6.06 1.05 -4.95
CA PHE A 111 -6.85 2.09 -4.30
C PHE A 111 -8.33 1.71 -4.19
N PRO A 112 -8.90 1.56 -2.97
CA PRO A 112 -10.28 1.13 -2.80
C PRO A 112 -11.27 2.23 -3.22
N TYR A 113 -12.49 1.81 -3.58
CA TYR A 113 -13.52 2.70 -4.13
C TYR A 113 -13.13 3.51 -5.38
N SER A 114 -12.00 3.20 -6.03
CA SER A 114 -11.51 3.89 -7.24
C SER A 114 -12.48 3.86 -8.42
N LYS A 115 -13.33 2.83 -8.52
CA LYS A 115 -14.40 2.74 -9.53
C LYS A 115 -15.54 3.74 -9.29
N GLN A 116 -15.69 4.25 -8.06
CA GLN A 116 -16.67 5.26 -7.67
C GLN A 116 -16.07 6.67 -7.69
N CYS A 117 -15.33 6.99 -8.75
CA CYS A 117 -14.67 8.28 -8.98
C CYS A 117 -15.51 9.30 -9.77
N LYS A 118 -16.69 8.90 -10.27
CA LYS A 118 -17.62 9.79 -10.99
C LYS A 118 -18.98 9.73 -10.34
N MET A 119 -19.63 10.88 -10.17
CA MET A 119 -21.00 10.95 -9.68
C MET A 119 -21.94 10.34 -10.70
N ARG A 120 -22.80 9.41 -10.27
CA ARG A 120 -23.81 8.79 -11.11
C ARG A 120 -25.19 9.18 -10.58
N LYS A 121 -26.04 9.76 -11.43
CA LYS A 121 -27.38 10.24 -11.05
C LYS A 121 -27.30 11.13 -9.79
N ARG A 122 -28.24 10.99 -8.84
CA ARG A 122 -28.20 11.60 -7.50
C ARG A 122 -27.34 10.75 -6.55
N GLY A 123 -26.05 10.66 -6.83
CA GLY A 123 -25.10 9.83 -6.10
C GLY A 123 -23.96 10.64 -5.47
N SER A 124 -22.96 9.94 -4.93
CA SER A 124 -21.75 10.54 -4.34
C SER A 124 -20.49 10.14 -5.09
N ILE A 125 -19.40 10.86 -4.85
CA ILE A 125 -18.05 10.50 -5.32
C ILE A 125 -17.29 9.91 -4.14
N VAL A 126 -17.51 8.63 -3.85
CA VAL A 126 -16.95 7.95 -2.67
C VAL A 126 -15.42 7.93 -2.71
N SER A 127 -14.81 7.87 -3.90
CA SER A 127 -13.36 7.96 -4.05
C SER A 127 -12.80 9.30 -3.53
N LYS A 128 -13.51 10.42 -3.76
CA LYS A 128 -13.14 11.75 -3.23
C LYS A 128 -13.36 11.85 -1.72
N LEU A 129 -14.44 11.26 -1.21
CA LEU A 129 -14.68 11.14 0.23
C LEU A 129 -13.52 10.40 0.90
N LEU A 130 -13.11 9.25 0.36
CA LEU A 130 -12.01 8.46 0.88
C LEU A 130 -10.68 9.22 0.88
N ALA A 131 -10.34 9.88 -0.23
CA ALA A 131 -9.16 10.74 -0.32
C ALA A 131 -9.16 11.82 0.78
N SER A 132 -10.34 12.44 1.02
CA SER A 132 -10.50 13.46 2.05
C SER A 132 -10.35 12.89 3.46
N MET A 133 -10.89 11.71 3.75
CA MET A 133 -10.73 11.02 5.03
C MET A 133 -9.26 10.67 5.30
N MET A 134 -8.54 10.16 4.32
CA MET A 134 -7.10 9.85 4.44
C MET A 134 -6.28 11.10 4.73
N CYS A 135 -6.51 12.20 3.99
CA CYS A 135 -5.84 13.47 4.25
C CYS A 135 -6.16 13.99 5.67
N LYS A 136 -7.43 13.90 6.10
CA LYS A 136 -7.83 14.34 7.44
C LYS A 136 -7.23 13.48 8.57
N ALA A 137 -7.13 12.17 8.35
CA ALA A 137 -6.48 11.25 9.29
C ALA A 137 -4.99 11.60 9.51
N GLY A 138 -4.33 12.24 8.54
CA GLY A 138 -2.93 12.66 8.67
C GLY A 138 -2.00 12.16 7.59
N LEU A 139 -2.52 11.56 6.52
CA LEU A 139 -1.70 11.10 5.42
C LEU A 139 -0.98 12.29 4.77
N THR A 140 0.33 12.20 4.60
CA THR A 140 1.17 13.27 4.02
C THR A 140 1.53 13.04 2.57
N HIS A 141 1.56 11.77 2.14
CA HIS A 141 1.88 11.37 0.77
C HIS A 141 1.18 10.04 0.47
N LEU A 142 0.77 9.82 -0.79
CA LEU A 142 0.19 8.56 -1.23
C LEU A 142 1.02 7.95 -2.36
N ILE A 143 1.39 6.68 -2.24
CA ILE A 143 1.95 5.86 -3.31
C ILE A 143 0.90 4.81 -3.67
N THR A 144 0.52 4.74 -4.93
CA THR A 144 -0.48 3.79 -5.44
C THR A 144 -0.08 3.31 -6.83
N MET A 145 -0.79 2.32 -7.38
CA MET A 145 -0.49 1.74 -8.68
C MET A 145 -1.75 1.68 -9.56
N ASP A 146 -1.62 2.18 -10.78
CA ASP A 146 -2.65 2.17 -11.83
C ASP A 146 -4.06 2.55 -11.34
N LEU A 147 -4.19 3.79 -10.85
CA LEU A 147 -5.50 4.36 -10.53
C LEU A 147 -6.50 4.18 -11.68
N HIS A 148 -7.73 3.79 -11.33
CA HIS A 148 -8.80 3.50 -12.30
C HIS A 148 -9.03 4.63 -13.31
N GLN A 149 -8.89 5.88 -12.87
CA GLN A 149 -8.87 7.08 -13.69
C GLN A 149 -7.71 7.95 -13.17
N LYS A 150 -6.90 8.54 -14.06
CA LYS A 150 -5.71 9.31 -13.66
C LYS A 150 -6.10 10.57 -12.87
N GLU A 151 -7.29 11.09 -13.14
CA GLU A 151 -7.89 12.28 -12.52
C GLU A 151 -8.17 12.09 -11.01
N ILE A 152 -8.22 10.84 -10.52
CA ILE A 152 -8.35 10.56 -9.08
C ILE A 152 -7.20 11.20 -8.28
N GLN A 153 -6.03 11.43 -8.89
CA GLN A 153 -4.93 12.16 -8.23
C GLN A 153 -5.37 13.55 -7.77
N GLY A 154 -6.21 14.24 -8.55
CA GLY A 154 -6.75 15.56 -8.19
C GLY A 154 -7.74 15.54 -7.03
N PHE A 155 -8.09 14.36 -6.50
CA PHE A 155 -8.91 14.25 -5.30
C PHE A 155 -8.11 14.47 -4.02
N PHE A 156 -6.79 14.32 -4.06
CA PHE A 156 -5.92 14.48 -2.92
C PHE A 156 -5.37 15.90 -2.84
N ASN A 157 -5.27 16.42 -1.62
CA ASN A 157 -4.61 17.70 -1.34
C ASN A 157 -3.14 17.49 -0.93
N ILE A 158 -2.62 16.29 -1.17
CA ILE A 158 -1.27 15.83 -0.84
C ILE A 158 -0.63 15.26 -2.12
N PRO A 159 0.70 15.15 -2.19
CA PRO A 159 1.36 14.51 -3.32
C PRO A 159 0.92 13.04 -3.47
N VAL A 160 0.72 12.62 -4.73
CA VAL A 160 0.31 11.26 -5.09
C VAL A 160 1.23 10.72 -6.17
N ASP A 161 1.96 9.66 -5.87
CA ASP A 161 2.69 8.88 -6.86
C ASP A 161 1.79 7.75 -7.36
N ASN A 162 1.37 7.84 -8.62
CA ASN A 162 0.60 6.80 -9.29
C ASN A 162 1.52 6.01 -10.23
N LEU A 163 2.04 4.91 -9.72
CA LEU A 163 2.94 4.01 -10.43
C LEU A 163 2.22 3.25 -11.56
N ARG A 164 3.00 2.74 -12.51
CA ARG A 164 2.51 1.96 -13.66
C ARG A 164 3.03 0.53 -13.60
N ALA A 165 2.12 -0.43 -13.71
CA ALA A 165 2.45 -1.84 -13.91
C ALA A 165 2.80 -2.16 -15.36
N SER A 166 2.51 -1.25 -16.31
CA SER A 166 2.70 -1.51 -17.75
C SER A 166 4.11 -1.99 -18.14
N PRO A 167 5.23 -1.49 -17.57
CA PRO A 167 6.55 -2.01 -17.95
C PRO A 167 6.71 -3.49 -17.61
N PHE A 168 6.21 -3.92 -16.44
CA PHE A 168 6.27 -5.32 -16.00
C PHE A 168 5.33 -6.22 -16.80
N LEU A 169 4.13 -5.72 -17.15
CA LEU A 169 3.19 -6.48 -17.98
C LEU A 169 3.69 -6.64 -19.41
N LEU A 170 4.32 -5.60 -19.98
CA LEU A 170 4.93 -5.66 -21.31
C LEU A 170 6.10 -6.64 -21.34
N GLN A 171 6.95 -6.61 -20.32
CA GLN A 171 8.04 -7.58 -20.17
C GLN A 171 7.50 -9.01 -20.13
N TYR A 172 6.49 -9.28 -19.31
CA TYR A 172 5.86 -10.60 -19.23
C TYR A 172 5.29 -11.08 -20.57
N ILE A 173 4.60 -10.20 -21.31
CA ILE A 173 4.08 -10.54 -22.65
C ILE A 173 5.22 -10.93 -23.61
N GLN A 174 6.35 -10.25 -23.55
CA GLN A 174 7.49 -10.51 -24.43
C GLN A 174 8.24 -11.80 -24.08
N GLU A 175 8.31 -12.13 -22.78
CA GLU A 175 9.07 -13.28 -22.26
C GLU A 175 8.25 -14.57 -22.29
N GLU A 176 6.95 -14.51 -21.96
CA GLU A 176 6.15 -15.70 -21.65
C GLU A 176 5.04 -15.99 -22.67
N ILE A 177 4.69 -15.07 -23.57
CA ILE A 177 3.65 -15.29 -24.59
C ILE A 177 4.29 -15.61 -25.95
N PRO A 178 4.16 -16.86 -26.45
CA PRO A 178 4.65 -17.22 -27.78
C PRO A 178 3.98 -16.39 -28.86
N ASP A 179 4.76 -15.99 -29.86
CA ASP A 179 4.29 -15.22 -31.02
C ASP A 179 3.52 -13.92 -30.65
N TYR A 180 3.89 -13.26 -29.54
CA TYR A 180 3.26 -12.02 -29.09
C TYR A 180 3.26 -10.90 -30.14
N ARG A 181 4.16 -10.97 -31.14
CA ARG A 181 4.23 -10.00 -32.25
C ARG A 181 3.03 -10.08 -33.20
N ASN A 182 2.41 -11.25 -33.33
CA ASN A 182 1.18 -11.45 -34.10
C ASN A 182 -0.09 -11.32 -33.22
N ALA A 183 0.07 -11.09 -31.92
CA ALA A 183 -1.05 -10.90 -31.02
C ALA A 183 -1.70 -9.51 -31.19
N VAL A 184 -2.98 -9.43 -30.84
CA VAL A 184 -3.77 -8.19 -30.87
C VAL A 184 -4.21 -7.84 -29.45
N ILE A 185 -3.91 -6.61 -29.00
CA ILE A 185 -4.36 -6.12 -27.70
C ILE A 185 -5.85 -5.78 -27.77
N VAL A 186 -6.66 -6.38 -26.90
CA VAL A 186 -8.11 -6.19 -26.87
C VAL A 186 -8.53 -5.37 -25.66
N ALA A 187 -9.29 -4.31 -25.89
CA ALA A 187 -9.95 -3.56 -24.83
C ALA A 187 -11.32 -4.18 -24.51
N LYS A 188 -11.54 -4.58 -23.25
CA LYS A 188 -12.81 -5.17 -22.79
C LYS A 188 -14.02 -4.24 -22.97
N SER A 189 -13.80 -2.93 -22.92
CA SER A 189 -14.87 -1.93 -23.03
C SER A 189 -14.34 -0.61 -23.62
N PRO A 190 -15.21 0.26 -24.16
CA PRO A 190 -14.77 1.57 -24.68
C PRO A 190 -14.03 2.43 -23.64
N ALA A 191 -14.37 2.29 -22.35
CA ALA A 191 -13.71 3.00 -21.27
C ALA A 191 -12.24 2.56 -21.04
N SER A 192 -11.86 1.39 -21.55
CA SER A 192 -10.54 0.79 -21.40
C SER A 192 -9.67 0.94 -22.66
N ALA A 193 -10.11 1.71 -23.66
CA ALA A 193 -9.43 1.83 -24.95
C ALA A 193 -8.23 2.82 -24.95
N LYS A 194 -7.93 3.46 -23.82
CA LYS A 194 -6.93 4.52 -23.70
C LYS A 194 -5.61 4.02 -23.13
#